data_AF-A0AA91Q4S0-F1
#
_entry.id   AF-A0AA91Q4S0-F1
#
_cell.length_a   1.000
_cell.length_b   1.000
_cell.length_c   1.000
_cell.angle_alpha   90.00
_cell.angle_beta   90.00
_cell.angle_gamma   90.00
#
_symmetry.space_group_name_H-M   'P 1'
#
loop_
_entity.id
_entity.type
_entity.pdbx_description
1 polymer ?
#
loop_
_entity_poly.entity_id
_entity_poly.type
_entity_poly.pdbx_seq_one_letter_code
_entity_poly.pdbx_strand_id
1 'polypeptide(L)'
;MFEFPIVNATNYDTSDSIIKLPYDFHSKRSQRLLVKLNNYANSTFDSNDVINVKLCWPATYPFNFDLSHTFLRAKEFGETDAAKDTLDIYIDISIEADFFAVVSDLPAFVEFSLVVSKLPNSFPIPIEVYSIIAYLVDICILMVPLFPYIQSLLLSTILK
;
A
#
# COMPACT_ATOMS: atom_id res chain seq x y z
N MET A 1 -6.92 16.84 11.18
CA MET A 1 -6.62 16.61 9.76
C MET A 1 -5.12 16.46 9.67
N PHE A 2 -4.63 15.33 9.17
CA PHE A 2 -3.20 15.10 8.99
C PHE A 2 -2.89 15.18 7.50
N GLU A 3 -1.96 16.06 7.15
CA GLU A 3 -1.36 16.07 5.82
C GLU A 3 -0.19 15.10 5.82
N PHE A 4 -0.12 14.25 4.80
CA PHE A 4 0.93 13.24 4.71
C PHE A 4 1.69 13.38 3.41
N PRO A 5 3.03 13.50 3.47
CA PRO A 5 3.84 13.61 2.28
C PRO A 5 3.88 12.29 1.53
N ILE A 6 3.97 12.36 0.21
CA ILE A 6 4.14 11.19 -0.63
C ILE A 6 5.63 10.94 -0.80
N VAL A 7 6.08 9.74 -0.42
CA VAL A 7 7.50 9.37 -0.39
C VAL A 7 7.84 8.37 -1.49
N ASN A 8 9.13 8.25 -1.81
CA ASN A 8 9.60 7.21 -2.73
C ASN A 8 9.57 5.85 -2.01
N ALA A 9 9.09 4.80 -2.67
CA ALA A 9 8.93 3.47 -2.08
C ALA A 9 10.25 2.85 -1.55
N THR A 10 11.39 3.32 -2.05
CA THR A 10 12.72 2.77 -1.75
C THR A 10 13.53 3.56 -0.72
N ASN A 11 13.15 4.79 -0.40
CA ASN A 11 13.92 5.65 0.51
C ASN A 11 13.00 6.60 1.28
N TYR A 12 12.53 6.15 2.44
CA TYR A 12 11.73 6.93 3.37
C TYR A 12 12.19 6.65 4.81
N ASP A 13 12.16 7.68 5.65
CA ASP A 13 12.38 7.50 7.09
C ASP A 13 11.12 6.89 7.71
N THR A 14 11.31 5.80 8.45
CA THR A 14 10.19 5.12 9.12
C THR A 14 9.66 5.95 10.29
N SER A 15 10.49 6.78 10.92
CA SER A 15 10.07 7.60 12.06
C SER A 15 9.04 8.66 11.69
N ASP A 16 9.18 9.29 10.53
CA ASP A 16 8.22 10.26 9.97
C ASP A 16 6.91 9.60 9.51
N SER A 17 6.89 8.26 9.38
CA SER A 17 5.73 7.50 8.95
C SER A 17 4.77 7.13 10.09
N ILE A 18 5.19 7.32 11.35
CA ILE A 18 4.45 6.85 12.53
C ILE A 18 3.34 7.82 12.89
N ILE A 19 2.10 7.33 12.88
CA ILE A 19 0.92 8.04 13.32
C ILE A 19 0.53 7.54 14.71
N LYS A 20 0.31 8.48 15.63
CA LYS A 20 -0.23 8.21 16.97
C LYS A 20 -1.63 8.78 17.06
N LEU A 21 -2.62 7.91 17.10
CA LEU A 21 -4.03 8.30 17.15
C LEU A 21 -4.60 8.04 18.55
N PRO A 22 -5.19 9.04 19.23
CA PRO A 22 -5.84 8.81 20.52
C PRO A 22 -7.03 7.86 20.34
N TYR A 23 -7.04 6.73 21.05
CA TYR A 23 -8.08 5.71 20.92
C TYR A 23 -8.62 5.29 22.28
N ASP A 24 -9.94 5.16 22.37
CA ASP A 24 -10.60 4.68 23.58
C ASP A 24 -10.88 3.18 23.45
N PHE A 25 -10.02 2.41 24.12
CA PHE A 25 -10.08 0.95 24.16
C PHE A 25 -11.27 0.39 24.93
N HIS A 26 -11.93 1.19 25.78
CA HIS A 26 -13.06 0.74 26.57
C HIS A 26 -14.37 0.83 25.79
N SER A 27 -14.58 1.91 25.05
CA SER A 27 -15.80 2.09 24.25
C SER A 27 -15.78 1.36 22.90
N LYS A 28 -14.61 0.89 22.45
CA LYS A 28 -14.40 0.23 21.14
C LYS A 28 -14.97 1.01 19.96
N ARG A 29 -15.05 2.34 20.07
CA ARG A 29 -15.68 3.13 19.04
C ARG A 29 -14.81 3.08 17.78
N SER A 30 -15.39 2.68 16.66
CA SER A 30 -14.74 2.81 15.35
C SER A 30 -14.32 4.28 15.16
N GLN A 31 -13.03 4.47 14.90
CA GLN A 31 -12.47 5.77 14.61
C GLN A 31 -12.12 5.88 13.14
N ARG A 32 -12.46 7.02 12.56
CA ARG A 32 -12.19 7.32 11.16
C ARG A 32 -11.11 8.38 11.08
N LEU A 33 -10.02 8.06 10.41
CA LEU A 33 -8.92 8.98 10.13
C LEU A 33 -8.92 9.33 8.64
N LEU A 34 -9.02 10.63 8.35
CA LEU A 34 -8.88 11.15 6.99
C LEU A 34 -7.49 11.76 6.83
N VAL A 35 -6.72 11.19 5.90
CA VAL A 35 -5.37 11.64 5.58
C VAL A 35 -5.39 12.30 4.20
N LYS A 36 -5.10 13.60 4.15
CA LYS A 36 -5.06 14.34 2.88
C LYS A 36 -3.82 13.92 2.10
N LEU A 37 -4.02 13.50 0.86
CA LEU A 37 -2.92 13.26 -0.06
C LEU A 37 -2.39 14.60 -0.56
N ASN A 38 -1.18 14.95 -0.14
CA ASN A 38 -0.61 16.25 -0.41
C ASN A 38 0.45 16.18 -1.50
N ASN A 39 0.17 16.82 -2.64
CA ASN A 39 1.07 16.90 -3.79
C ASN A 39 1.67 18.31 -3.89
N TYR A 40 2.38 18.76 -2.85
CA TYR A 40 3.06 20.06 -2.93
C TYR A 40 4.30 19.96 -3.83
N ALA A 41 4.36 20.85 -4.83
CA ALA A 41 5.47 21.10 -5.77
C ALA A 41 5.59 20.23 -7.05
N ASN A 42 4.47 19.74 -7.59
CA ASN A 42 4.26 19.70 -9.06
C ASN A 42 5.16 18.80 -9.94
N SER A 43 5.55 17.58 -9.55
CA SER A 43 6.09 16.62 -10.55
C SER A 43 6.06 15.12 -10.22
N THR A 44 5.03 14.59 -9.54
CA THR A 44 5.03 13.13 -9.29
C THR A 44 3.78 12.36 -9.62
N PHE A 45 2.59 12.97 -9.78
CA PHE A 45 1.39 12.20 -10.11
C PHE A 45 0.72 12.68 -11.39
N ASP A 46 0.76 11.84 -12.42
CA ASP A 46 -0.11 11.81 -13.58
C ASP A 46 -1.35 10.95 -13.25
N SER A 47 -2.44 11.13 -14.00
CA SER A 47 -3.70 10.40 -13.81
C SER A 47 -3.55 8.88 -13.93
N ASN A 48 -2.44 8.41 -14.54
CA ASN A 48 -2.13 7.00 -14.74
C ASN A 48 -1.21 6.42 -13.66
N ASP A 49 -0.75 7.23 -12.71
CA ASP A 49 0.17 6.76 -11.68
C ASP A 49 -0.55 5.94 -10.61
N VAL A 50 0.03 4.80 -10.26
CA VAL A 50 -0.49 3.92 -9.21
C VAL A 50 0.07 4.36 -7.86
N ILE A 51 -0.83 4.63 -6.92
CA ILE A 51 -0.50 4.98 -5.54
C ILE A 51 -0.46 3.69 -4.71
N ASN A 52 0.64 3.46 -4.01
CA ASN A 52 0.79 2.39 -3.04
C ASN A 52 0.64 2.95 -1.62
N VAL A 53 -0.35 2.44 -0.90
CA VAL A 53 -0.62 2.77 0.50
C VAL A 53 -0.29 1.57 1.35
N LYS A 54 0.74 1.67 2.19
CA LYS A 54 1.17 0.62 3.10
C LYS A 54 0.87 1.05 4.53
N LEU A 55 0.02 0.27 5.21
CA LEU A 55 -0.26 0.43 6.63
C LEU A 55 0.37 -0.74 7.39
N CYS A 56 1.14 -0.43 8.42
CA CYS A 56 1.76 -1.41 9.31
C CYS A 56 1.47 -1.05 10.75
N TRP A 57 0.98 -2.00 11.53
CA TRP A 57 0.72 -1.82 12.95
C TRP A 57 1.44 -2.92 13.73
N PRO A 58 1.76 -2.69 15.01
CA PRO A 58 2.40 -3.70 15.83
C PRO A 58 1.46 -4.90 16.04
N ALA A 59 1.99 -6.11 15.90
CA ALA A 59 1.25 -7.36 16.09
C ALA A 59 0.86 -7.64 17.55
N THR A 60 1.13 -6.71 18.48
CA THR A 60 0.82 -6.83 19.90
C THR A 60 -0.67 -6.71 20.21
N TYR A 61 -1.44 -6.00 19.38
CA TYR A 61 -2.87 -5.81 19.59
C TYR A 61 -3.66 -6.12 18.31
N PRO A 62 -4.79 -6.85 18.40
CA PRO A 62 -5.62 -7.15 17.26
C PRO A 62 -6.48 -5.92 16.92
N PHE A 63 -6.07 -5.21 15.87
CA PHE A 63 -6.84 -4.12 15.28
C PHE A 63 -7.28 -4.51 13.88
N ASN A 64 -8.51 -4.15 13.56
CA ASN A 64 -9.04 -4.19 12.21
C ASN A 64 -8.88 -2.79 11.60
N PHE A 65 -8.16 -2.75 10.48
CA PHE A 65 -8.00 -1.55 9.66
C PHE A 65 -8.74 -1.77 8.34
N ASP A 66 -9.68 -0.87 8.03
CA ASP A 66 -10.29 -0.77 6.71
C ASP A 66 -9.69 0.46 6.01
N LEU A 67 -9.08 0.23 4.85
CA LEU A 67 -8.50 1.29 4.03
C LEU A 67 -9.35 1.51 2.78
N SER A 68 -9.80 2.73 2.62
CA SER A 68 -10.52 3.20 1.45
C SER A 68 -10.00 4.56 0.98
N HIS A 69 -10.63 5.10 -0.05
CA HIS A 69 -10.34 6.43 -0.55
C HIS A 69 -11.65 7.19 -0.75
N THR A 70 -11.57 8.51 -0.59
CA THR A 70 -12.73 9.38 -0.82
C THR A 70 -12.27 10.72 -1.38
N PHE A 71 -13.15 11.34 -2.18
CA PHE A 71 -12.94 12.66 -2.72
C PHE A 71 -13.82 13.62 -1.93
N LEU A 72 -13.19 14.55 -1.22
CA LEU A 72 -13.91 15.50 -0.39
C LEU A 72 -13.52 16.91 -0.82
N ARG A 73 -14.51 17.79 -0.84
CA ARG A 73 -14.28 19.21 -1.11
C ARG A 73 -13.87 19.92 0.16
N ALA A 74 -12.98 20.91 0.06
CA ALA A 74 -12.53 21.71 1.20
C ALA A 74 -13.72 22.34 1.98
N LYS A 75 -14.78 22.75 1.29
CA LYS A 75 -16.00 23.27 1.94
C LYS A 75 -16.73 22.27 2.84
N GLU A 76 -16.56 20.96 2.63
CA GLU A 76 -17.18 19.93 3.47
C GLU A 76 -16.56 19.88 4.87
N PHE A 77 -15.37 20.48 5.05
CA PHE A 77 -14.72 20.66 6.34
C PHE A 77 -14.99 22.02 6.98
N GLY A 78 -15.95 22.80 6.44
CA GLY A 78 -16.31 24.11 6.96
C GLY A 78 -15.49 25.26 6.38
N GLU A 79 -14.73 25.04 5.31
CA GLU A 79 -14.00 26.09 4.62
C GLU A 79 -14.97 26.96 3.81
N THR A 80 -15.22 28.18 4.29
CA THR A 80 -16.24 29.09 3.73
C THR A 80 -15.75 29.93 2.55
N ASP A 81 -14.44 29.95 2.29
CA ASP A 81 -13.87 30.66 1.16
C ASP A 81 -14.05 29.86 -0.13
N ALA A 82 -15.00 30.28 -0.98
CA ALA A 82 -15.23 29.64 -2.30
C ALA A 82 -13.99 29.63 -3.20
N ALA A 83 -13.04 30.56 -3.00
CA ALA A 83 -11.76 30.62 -3.71
C ALA A 83 -10.79 29.50 -3.31
N LYS A 84 -11.05 28.79 -2.20
CA LYS A 84 -10.25 27.66 -1.69
C LYS A 84 -11.00 26.33 -1.75
N ASP A 85 -12.15 26.26 -2.43
CA ASP A 85 -12.91 25.02 -2.61
C ASP A 85 -12.18 24.07 -3.58
N THR A 86 -11.17 23.37 -3.09
CA THR A 86 -10.45 22.32 -3.84
C THR A 86 -11.11 20.97 -3.64
N LEU A 87 -11.15 20.17 -4.71
CA LEU A 87 -11.50 18.75 -4.63
C LEU A 87 -10.22 17.98 -4.35
N ASP A 88 -10.07 17.45 -3.15
CA ASP A 88 -8.88 16.74 -2.71
C ASP A 88 -9.17 15.25 -2.50
N ILE A 89 -8.13 14.44 -2.66
CA ILE A 89 -8.19 12.99 -2.41
C ILE A 89 -7.74 12.72 -0.97
N TYR A 90 -8.52 11.91 -0.26
CA TYR A 90 -8.22 11.47 1.08
C TYR A 90 -8.11 9.96 1.12
N ILE A 91 -7.11 9.46 1.86
CA ILE A 91 -7.12 8.09 2.34
C ILE A 91 -8.02 8.06 3.57
N ASP A 92 -9.00 7.17 3.53
CA ASP A 92 -9.94 6.94 4.61
C ASP A 92 -9.56 5.67 5.35
N ILE A 93 -9.18 5.81 6.62
CA ILE A 93 -8.73 4.71 7.45
C ILE A 93 -9.72 4.55 8.59
N SER A 94 -10.50 3.48 8.57
CA SER A 94 -11.34 3.08 9.70
C SER A 94 -10.56 2.11 10.59
N ILE A 95 -10.59 2.37 11.89
CA ILE A 95 -9.82 1.63 12.90
C ILE A 95 -10.78 1.13 13.97
N GLU A 96 -10.75 -0.17 14.21
CA GLU A 96 -11.55 -0.82 15.24
C GLU A 96 -10.72 -1.86 16.01
N ALA A 97 -10.76 -1.80 17.34
CA ALA A 97 -10.12 -2.79 18.20
C ALA A 97 -10.96 -4.08 18.28
N ASP A 98 -10.38 -5.20 17.85
CA ASP A 98 -11.04 -6.51 17.89
C ASP A 98 -10.66 -7.31 19.14
N PHE A 99 -10.73 -6.64 20.30
CA PHE A 99 -10.50 -7.29 21.59
C PHE A 99 -11.24 -6.57 22.71
N PHE A 100 -11.49 -7.28 23.80
CA PHE A 100 -12.05 -6.70 25.02
C PHE A 100 -10.93 -6.36 26.01
N ALA A 101 -10.86 -5.10 26.38
CA ALA A 101 -9.97 -4.58 27.41
C ALA A 101 -10.43 -5.03 28.80
N VAL A 102 -9.79 -6.05 29.39
CA VAL A 102 -10.06 -6.49 30.77
C VAL A 102 -9.16 -5.75 31.78
N VAL A 103 -8.08 -5.11 31.31
CA VAL A 103 -7.07 -4.44 32.14
C VAL A 103 -7.16 -2.92 31.92
N SER A 104 -6.99 -2.14 32.98
CA SER A 104 -7.05 -0.68 32.96
C SER A 104 -5.77 0.01 32.48
N ASP A 105 -4.70 -0.75 32.22
CA ASP A 105 -3.38 -0.23 31.84
C ASP A 105 -3.15 -0.36 30.32
N LEU A 106 -4.12 0.12 29.53
CA LEU A 106 -3.98 0.17 28.08
C LEU A 106 -3.35 1.50 27.65
N PRO A 107 -2.56 1.50 26.56
CA PRO A 107 -2.02 2.74 26.02
C PRO A 107 -3.16 3.70 25.64
N ALA A 108 -2.92 5.01 25.74
CA ALA A 108 -3.92 6.03 25.35
C ALA A 108 -3.99 6.27 23.83
N PHE A 109 -3.07 5.67 23.07
CA PHE A 109 -2.91 5.89 21.63
C PHE A 109 -2.71 4.57 20.90
N VAL A 110 -3.23 4.50 19.67
CA VAL A 110 -2.87 3.48 18.68
C VAL A 110 -1.72 4.04 17.86
N GLU A 111 -0.64 3.27 17.77
CA GLU A 111 0.51 3.60 16.94
C GLU A 111 0.54 2.70 15.71
N PHE A 112 0.65 3.30 14.53
CA PHE A 112 0.81 2.57 13.27
C PHE A 112 1.68 3.40 12.31
N SER A 113 2.37 2.73 11.41
CA SER A 113 3.12 3.34 10.32
C SER A 113 2.24 3.39 9.07
N LEU A 114 2.09 4.57 8.50
CA LEU A 114 1.43 4.79 7.22
C LEU A 114 2.47 5.30 6.23
N VAL A 115 2.59 4.63 5.08
CA VAL A 115 3.50 5.05 4.01
C VAL A 115 2.70 5.16 2.73
N VAL A 116 2.65 6.36 2.18
CA VAL A 116 2.06 6.63 0.86
C VAL A 116 3.19 6.82 -0.12
N SER A 117 3.23 5.98 -1.15
CA SER A 117 4.30 6.00 -2.14
C SER A 117 3.76 5.91 -3.55
N LYS A 118 4.49 6.51 -4.49
CA LYS A 118 4.28 6.25 -5.92
C LYS A 118 4.92 4.93 -6.30
N LEU A 119 4.18 4.02 -6.93
CA LEU A 119 4.81 2.87 -7.57
C LEU A 119 5.62 3.38 -8.77
N PRO A 120 6.90 2.96 -8.91
CA PRO A 120 7.60 3.18 -10.16
C PRO A 120 6.76 2.59 -11.28
N ASN A 121 6.72 3.27 -12.43
CA ASN A 121 5.89 2.95 -13.60
C ASN A 121 6.34 1.65 -14.30
N SER A 122 6.66 0.61 -13.53
CA SER A 122 6.75 -0.76 -13.98
C SER A 122 5.32 -1.24 -14.13
N PHE A 123 4.95 -1.56 -15.37
CA PHE A 123 3.72 -2.26 -15.71
C PHE A 123 3.39 -3.27 -14.59
N PRO A 124 2.26 -3.10 -13.87
CA PRO A 124 1.85 -4.12 -12.92
C PRO A 124 1.75 -5.41 -13.72
N ILE A 125 2.57 -6.40 -13.37
CA ILE A 125 2.50 -7.70 -14.03
C ILE A 125 1.08 -8.21 -13.74
N PRO A 126 0.23 -8.37 -14.76
CA PRO A 126 -1.14 -8.81 -14.55
C PRO A 126 -1.12 -10.11 -13.74
N ILE A 127 -2.04 -10.27 -12.78
CA ILE A 127 -2.05 -11.45 -11.91
C ILE A 127 -2.18 -12.75 -12.71
N GLU A 128 -2.77 -12.65 -13.91
CA GLU A 128 -2.92 -13.69 -14.90
C GLU A 128 -1.58 -14.19 -15.45
N VAL A 129 -0.55 -13.33 -15.48
CA VAL A 129 0.81 -13.69 -15.93
C VAL A 129 1.52 -14.56 -14.88
N TYR A 130 1.17 -14.46 -13.59
CA TYR A 130 1.76 -15.33 -12.57
C TYR A 130 1.42 -16.80 -12.80
N SER A 131 0.19 -17.10 -13.24
CA SER A 131 -0.19 -18.46 -13.63
C SER A 131 0.62 -18.95 -14.82
N ILE A 132 0.87 -18.09 -15.82
CA ILE A 132 1.66 -18.42 -17.01
C ILE A 132 3.13 -18.66 -16.64
N ILE A 133 3.71 -17.86 -15.73
CA ILE A 133 5.10 -18.01 -15.27
C ILE A 133 5.31 -19.38 -14.64
N ALA A 134 4.39 -19.87 -13.82
CA ALA A 134 4.48 -21.19 -13.21
C ALA A 134 4.59 -22.30 -14.28
N TYR A 135 3.71 -22.27 -15.29
CA TYR A 135 3.76 -23.24 -16.39
C TYR A 135 5.04 -23.12 -17.24
N LEU A 136 5.54 -21.90 -17.44
CA LEU A 136 6.78 -21.69 -18.20
C LEU A 136 8.00 -22.25 -17.46
N VAL A 137 8.07 -22.06 -16.14
CA VAL A 137 9.10 -22.65 -15.29
C VAL A 137 9.03 -24.18 -15.34
N ASP A 138 7.83 -24.76 -15.28
CA ASP A 138 7.63 -26.20 -15.38
C ASP A 138 8.12 -26.76 -16.74
N ILE A 139 7.81 -26.07 -17.85
CA ILE A 139 8.32 -26.43 -19.18
C ILE A 139 9.84 -26.36 -19.21
N CYS A 140 10.46 -25.31 -18.65
CA CYS A 140 11.91 -25.19 -18.58
C CYS A 140 12.53 -26.35 -17.81
N ILE A 141 11.96 -26.73 -16.66
CA ILE A 141 12.41 -27.87 -15.85
C ILE A 141 12.28 -29.18 -16.64
N LEU A 142 11.16 -29.39 -17.34
CA LEU A 142 10.92 -30.56 -18.19
C LEU A 142 11.88 -30.61 -19.40
N MET A 143 12.41 -29.47 -19.85
CA MET A 143 13.37 -29.39 -20.95
C MET A 143 14.82 -29.63 -20.53
N VAL A 144 15.18 -29.46 -19.25
CA VAL A 144 16.52 -29.78 -18.73
C VAL A 144 16.99 -31.20 -19.07
N PRO A 145 16.21 -32.28 -18.85
CA PRO A 145 16.63 -33.64 -19.21
C PRO A 145 16.70 -33.89 -20.72
N LEU A 146 16.06 -33.07 -21.54
CA LEU A 146 16.11 -33.14 -23.02
C LEU A 146 17.36 -32.45 -23.59
N PHE A 147 18.01 -31.58 -22.82
CA PHE A 147 19.21 -30.85 -23.21
C PHE A 147 20.35 -31.72 -23.80
N PRO A 148 20.78 -32.84 -23.17
CA PRO A 148 21.86 -33.67 -23.73
C PRO A 148 21.48 -34.32 -25.08
N TYR A 149 20.20 -34.62 -25.29
CA TYR A 149 19.71 -35.18 -26.55
C TYR A 149 19.68 -34.14 -27.66
N ILE A 150 19.26 -32.91 -27.35
CA ILE A 150 19.30 -31.78 -28.29
C ILE A 150 20.76 -31.46 -28.67
N GLN A 151 21.67 -31.49 -27.69
CA GLN A 151 23.10 -31.25 -27.94
C GLN A 151 23.71 -32.32 -28.84
N SER A 152 23.41 -33.60 -28.62
CA SER A 152 23.92 -34.69 -29.46
C SER A 152 23.35 -34.65 -30.88
N LEU A 153 22.07 -34.29 -31.05
CA LEU A 153 21.45 -34.10 -32.36
C LEU A 153 22.11 -32.95 -33.15
N LEU A 154 22.29 -31.79 -32.51
CA LEU A 154 22.97 -30.64 -33.11
C LEU A 154 24.41 -30.98 -33.53
N LEU A 155 25.18 -31.63 -32.65
CA LEU A 155 26.53 -32.08 -32.97
C LEU A 155 26.56 -33.07 -34.15
N SER A 156 25.61 -34.00 -34.21
CA SER A 156 25.51 -34.97 -35.31
C SER A 156 25.15 -34.35 -36.66
N THR A 157 24.49 -33.18 -36.64
CA THR A 157 24.06 -32.46 -37.84
C THR A 157 25.13 -31.48 -38.33
N ILE A 158 26.00 -30.99 -37.44
CA ILE A 158 27.11 -30.07 -37.77
C ILE A 158 28.38 -30.80 -38.23
N LEU A 159 28.56 -32.08 -37.82
CA LEU A 159 29.71 -32.93 -38.19
C LEU A 159 29.49 -33.80 -39.44
N LYS A 160 28.43 -33.54 -40.21
CA LYS A 160 28.20 -34.07 -41.56
C LYS A 160 28.42 -32.99 -42.59
#